data_AF-A0A413T3B4-F1
#
_entry.id   AF-A0A413T3B4-F1
#
_cell.length_a   1.000
_cell.length_b   1.000
_cell.length_c   1.000
_cell.angle_alpha   90.00
_cell.angle_beta   90.00
_cell.angle_gamma   90.00
#
_symmetry.space_group_name_H-M   'P 1'
#
loop_
_entity.id
_entity.type
_entity.pdbx_description
1 polymer ?
#
loop_
_entity_poly.entity_id
_entity_poly.type
_entity_poly.pdbx_seq_one_letter_code
_entity_poly.pdbx_strand_id
1 'polypeptide(L)'
;MNYTDKKVKAGKKYTYEIAPYTEVKGKKVLGVKSYKIRVKATKRNAKKINPARVVIPDFYYEDNYYVGLYESIKLHAKARVNKGLKKKKVYNSNLVWSSSDESLATVDQKGVVTANDNRKTGIVYITARAVNGVKKVIKVDVMNYYNPVKFKNYKVVPEELAPLFGKYKNEMCDIATYFAFDNKISNVKIDLEEDGLSVKTQPEIELNEKIEKSLYTVMNDLCLHFEIKDGYLKVTYNDYFSDGSIFKYNIICCIDKASEEKFKYQIGYAKLCERWYYSEERKYNTE
;
A
#
# COMPACT_ATOMS: atom_id res chain seq x y z
N MET A 1 2.77 -33.77 -0.73
CA MET A 1 2.84 -35.05 0.01
C MET A 1 1.86 -35.02 1.17
N ASN A 2 1.11 -36.10 1.41
CA ASN A 2 0.07 -36.14 2.45
C ASN A 2 0.49 -37.11 3.56
N TYR A 3 0.40 -36.68 4.83
CA TYR A 3 0.59 -37.53 6.00
C TYR A 3 -0.76 -37.79 6.67
N THR A 4 -1.03 -39.05 7.02
CA THR A 4 -2.26 -39.48 7.68
C THR A 4 -1.93 -40.13 9.02
N ASP A 5 -2.32 -39.47 10.10
CA ASP A 5 -2.23 -40.04 11.45
C ASP A 5 -3.43 -40.95 11.73
N LYS A 6 -3.21 -42.27 11.76
CA LYS A 6 -4.25 -43.28 11.99
C LYS A 6 -4.69 -43.39 13.46
N LYS A 7 -3.97 -42.76 14.39
CA LYS A 7 -4.23 -42.88 15.85
C LYS A 7 -5.22 -41.83 16.36
N VAL A 8 -5.66 -40.91 15.50
CA VAL A 8 -6.57 -39.83 15.89
C VAL A 8 -7.99 -40.33 16.15
N LYS A 9 -8.61 -39.80 17.21
CA LYS A 9 -10.00 -40.09 17.60
C LYS A 9 -10.88 -38.89 17.28
N ALA A 10 -12.02 -39.14 16.64
CA ALA A 10 -12.95 -38.08 16.24
C ALA A 10 -13.39 -37.22 17.44
N GLY A 11 -13.46 -35.91 17.23
CA GLY A 11 -13.80 -34.92 18.25
C GLY A 11 -12.62 -34.42 19.08
N LYS A 12 -11.50 -35.15 19.12
CA LYS A 12 -10.29 -34.75 19.87
C LYS A 12 -9.42 -33.76 19.06
N LYS A 13 -8.61 -33.00 19.80
CA LYS A 13 -7.66 -32.03 19.26
C LYS A 13 -6.25 -32.60 19.39
N TYR A 14 -5.43 -32.34 18.39
CA TYR A 14 -4.06 -32.81 18.31
C TYR A 14 -3.15 -31.64 17.97
N THR A 15 -1.98 -31.60 18.60
CA THR A 15 -0.93 -30.64 18.31
C THR A 15 0.20 -31.39 17.62
N TYR A 16 0.65 -30.85 16.49
CA TYR A 16 1.78 -31.39 15.74
C TYR A 16 2.85 -30.33 15.63
N GLU A 17 4.11 -30.75 15.66
CA GLU A 17 5.26 -29.89 15.43
C GLU A 17 5.77 -30.14 14.02
N ILE A 18 5.85 -29.08 13.21
CA ILE A 18 6.20 -29.16 11.80
C ILE A 18 7.70 -28.93 11.65
N ALA A 19 8.38 -29.77 10.87
CA ALA A 19 9.77 -29.59 10.48
C ALA A 19 9.89 -29.59 8.94
N PRO A 20 10.75 -28.74 8.34
CA PRO A 20 11.15 -28.90 6.96
C PRO A 20 11.97 -30.18 6.81
N TYR A 21 12.09 -30.68 5.59
CA TYR A 21 12.97 -31.81 5.29
C TYR A 21 13.62 -31.61 3.92
N THR A 22 14.79 -32.20 3.74
CA THR A 22 15.47 -32.34 2.46
C THR A 22 15.60 -33.81 2.11
N GLU A 23 15.72 -34.13 0.83
CA GLU A 23 16.08 -35.48 0.40
C GLU A 23 17.56 -35.52 0.04
N VAL A 24 18.32 -36.34 0.77
CA VAL A 24 19.73 -36.59 0.52
C VAL A 24 19.88 -38.07 0.18
N LYS A 25 20.29 -38.37 -1.06
CA LYS A 25 20.43 -39.76 -1.55
C LYS A 25 19.15 -40.60 -1.36
N GLY A 26 17.98 -40.02 -1.64
CA GLY A 26 16.67 -40.69 -1.51
C GLY A 26 16.18 -40.89 -0.07
N LYS A 27 16.91 -40.43 0.95
CA LYS A 27 16.47 -40.44 2.34
C LYS A 27 16.05 -39.05 2.78
N LYS A 28 14.94 -38.98 3.51
CA LYS A 28 14.48 -37.75 4.14
C LYS A 28 15.31 -37.41 5.36
N VAL A 29 15.92 -36.24 5.34
CA VAL A 29 16.63 -35.65 6.47
C VAL A 29 15.78 -34.48 6.98
N LEU A 30 15.34 -34.56 8.23
CA LEU A 30 14.55 -33.49 8.85
C LEU A 30 15.46 -32.32 9.24
N GLY A 31 15.01 -31.11 8.96
CA GLY A 31 15.62 -29.89 9.45
C GLY A 31 15.11 -29.49 10.84
N VAL A 32 15.50 -28.29 11.27
CA VAL A 32 15.09 -27.72 12.56
C VAL A 32 13.57 -27.58 12.61
N LYS A 33 12.98 -27.98 13.74
CA LYS A 33 11.54 -27.85 13.97
C LYS A 33 11.11 -26.39 13.83
N SER A 34 10.04 -26.17 13.07
CA SER A 34 9.55 -24.86 12.68
C SER A 34 8.46 -24.37 13.62
N TYR A 35 7.20 -24.76 13.42
CA TYR A 35 6.06 -24.27 14.21
C TYR A 35 5.09 -25.38 14.57
N LYS A 36 4.30 -25.14 15.63
CA LYS A 36 3.22 -26.03 16.06
C LYS A 36 1.91 -25.70 15.34
N ILE A 37 1.18 -26.75 14.93
CA ILE A 37 -0.17 -26.65 14.39
C ILE A 37 -1.15 -27.38 15.30
N ARG A 38 -2.42 -26.98 15.27
CA ARG A 38 -3.52 -27.63 16.00
C ARG A 38 -4.62 -28.06 15.05
N VAL A 39 -4.96 -29.34 15.10
CA VAL A 39 -5.96 -29.97 14.23
C VAL A 39 -7.03 -30.62 15.09
N LYS A 40 -8.31 -30.41 14.75
CA LYS A 40 -9.42 -31.17 15.34
C LYS A 40 -9.79 -32.34 14.44
N ALA A 41 -9.70 -33.58 14.92
CA ALA A 41 -10.20 -34.71 14.15
C ALA A 41 -11.74 -34.64 14.05
N THR A 42 -12.31 -34.67 12.83
CA THR A 42 -13.76 -34.48 12.62
C THR A 42 -14.36 -35.59 11.76
N LYS A 43 -15.58 -36.04 12.12
CA LYS A 43 -16.36 -36.98 11.30
C LYS A 43 -16.85 -36.34 10.00
N ARG A 44 -17.20 -37.16 9.00
CA ARG A 44 -17.71 -36.69 7.70
C ARG A 44 -18.98 -35.84 7.81
N ASN A 45 -19.88 -36.15 8.75
CA ASN A 45 -21.13 -35.42 8.99
C ASN A 45 -20.98 -34.20 9.94
N ALA A 46 -19.77 -33.86 10.39
CA ALA A 46 -19.57 -32.73 11.30
C ALA A 46 -19.95 -31.39 10.65
N LYS A 47 -20.73 -30.58 11.40
CA LYS A 47 -21.13 -29.21 11.00
C LYS A 47 -19.95 -28.23 10.98
N LYS A 48 -18.98 -28.40 11.89
CA LYS A 48 -17.75 -27.59 11.97
C LYS A 48 -16.53 -28.44 11.66
N ILE A 49 -15.68 -28.00 10.74
CA ILE A 49 -14.45 -28.70 10.31
C ILE A 49 -13.25 -27.75 10.30
N ASN A 50 -12.03 -28.28 10.29
CA ASN A 50 -10.84 -27.43 10.19
C ASN A 50 -10.84 -26.62 8.88
N PRO A 51 -10.17 -25.45 8.85
CA PRO A 51 -9.89 -24.73 7.62
C PRO A 51 -9.28 -25.66 6.57
N ALA A 52 -9.79 -25.59 5.35
CA ALA A 52 -9.22 -26.28 4.20
C ALA A 52 -8.46 -25.32 3.29
N ARG A 53 -8.80 -24.02 3.35
CA ARG A 53 -8.20 -22.95 2.55
C ARG A 53 -8.04 -21.69 3.39
N VAL A 54 -7.04 -20.87 3.06
CA VAL A 54 -6.99 -19.46 3.42
C VAL A 54 -7.06 -18.68 2.11
N VAL A 55 -7.92 -17.67 2.04
CA VAL A 55 -8.16 -16.90 0.82
C VAL A 55 -8.22 -15.42 1.13
N ILE A 56 -7.84 -14.57 0.18
CA ILE A 56 -8.34 -13.19 0.13
C ILE A 56 -9.70 -13.25 -0.60
N PRO A 57 -10.78 -12.65 -0.06
CA PRO A 57 -12.03 -12.54 -0.78
C PRO A 57 -11.86 -11.75 -2.07
N ASP A 58 -12.55 -12.14 -3.13
CA ASP A 58 -12.38 -11.58 -4.49
C ASP A 58 -12.48 -10.04 -4.54
N PHE A 59 -13.36 -9.43 -3.74
CA PHE A 59 -13.49 -7.97 -3.62
C PHE A 59 -12.22 -7.25 -3.13
N TYR A 60 -11.36 -7.93 -2.37
CA TYR A 60 -10.11 -7.38 -1.85
C TYR A 60 -8.87 -7.96 -2.55
N TYR A 61 -9.07 -8.82 -3.55
CA TYR A 61 -7.99 -9.56 -4.17
C TYR A 61 -7.26 -8.68 -5.18
N GLU A 62 -5.95 -8.61 -5.05
CA GLU A 62 -5.04 -8.01 -6.03
C GLU A 62 -3.97 -9.03 -6.38
N ASP A 63 -3.47 -8.99 -7.63
CA ASP A 63 -2.36 -9.84 -8.06
C ASP A 63 -1.05 -9.47 -7.38
N ASN A 64 -0.85 -8.18 -7.11
CA ASN A 64 0.25 -7.65 -6.30
C ASN A 64 -0.29 -6.56 -5.37
N TYR A 65 0.12 -6.59 -4.10
CA TYR A 65 -0.15 -5.52 -3.15
C TYR A 65 1.05 -4.59 -3.06
N TYR A 66 0.79 -3.31 -2.82
CA TYR A 66 1.83 -2.29 -2.66
C TYR A 66 1.64 -1.59 -1.31
N VAL A 67 2.74 -1.31 -0.62
CA VAL A 67 2.74 -0.50 0.60
C VAL A 67 3.88 0.50 0.52
N GLY A 68 3.56 1.79 0.62
CA GLY A 68 4.58 2.83 0.69
C GLY A 68 5.35 2.79 2.00
N LEU A 69 6.58 3.34 2.01
CA LEU A 69 7.24 3.70 3.25
C LEU A 69 6.29 4.54 4.12
N TYR A 70 6.27 4.30 5.44
CA TYR A 70 5.36 4.93 6.42
C TYR A 70 3.88 4.56 6.27
N GLU A 71 3.52 3.72 5.31
CA GLU A 71 2.13 3.31 5.12
C GLU A 71 1.83 1.97 5.75
N SER A 72 0.54 1.69 5.86
CA SER A 72 0.04 0.38 6.19
C SER A 72 -1.09 -0.03 5.27
N ILE A 73 -1.14 -1.31 4.93
CA ILE A 73 -2.23 -1.91 4.16
C ILE A 73 -2.84 -3.07 4.93
N LYS A 74 -4.15 -3.26 4.80
CA LYS A 74 -4.84 -4.37 5.46
C LYS A 74 -5.07 -5.52 4.49
N LEU A 75 -4.56 -6.70 4.83
CA LEU A 75 -4.80 -7.93 4.09
C LEU A 75 -6.02 -8.66 4.67
N HIS A 76 -7.09 -8.78 3.88
CA HIS A 76 -8.38 -9.29 4.32
C HIS A 76 -8.50 -10.83 4.29
N ALA A 77 -7.44 -11.55 4.65
CA ALA A 77 -7.41 -13.01 4.57
C ALA A 77 -8.46 -13.68 5.47
N LYS A 78 -9.08 -14.75 4.97
CA LYS A 78 -10.11 -15.53 5.69
C LYS A 78 -9.86 -17.03 5.55
N ALA A 79 -9.95 -17.73 6.67
CA ALA A 79 -10.03 -19.19 6.68
C ALA A 79 -11.38 -19.67 6.13
N ARG A 80 -11.36 -20.67 5.24
CA ARG A 80 -12.53 -21.22 4.56
C ARG A 80 -12.49 -22.74 4.49
N VAL A 81 -13.66 -23.34 4.34
CA VAL A 81 -13.82 -24.74 3.92
C VAL A 81 -13.71 -24.86 2.39
N ASN A 82 -13.67 -26.08 1.86
CA ASN A 82 -13.68 -26.30 0.41
C ASN A 82 -14.99 -25.78 -0.22
N LYS A 83 -14.93 -25.26 -1.46
CA LYS A 83 -16.06 -24.64 -2.17
C LYS A 83 -17.32 -25.54 -2.22
N GLY A 84 -17.14 -26.86 -2.32
CA GLY A 84 -18.25 -27.84 -2.32
C GLY A 84 -18.90 -28.13 -0.96
N LEU A 85 -18.36 -27.60 0.14
CA LEU A 85 -18.85 -27.84 1.50
C LEU A 85 -19.54 -26.61 2.10
N LYS A 86 -20.32 -25.86 1.30
CA LYS A 86 -20.94 -24.57 1.70
C LYS A 86 -21.77 -24.63 3.00
N LYS A 87 -22.39 -25.78 3.30
CA LYS A 87 -23.17 -25.99 4.54
C LYS A 87 -22.31 -26.17 5.80
N LYS A 88 -21.00 -26.37 5.67
CA LYS A 88 -20.07 -26.55 6.80
C LYS A 88 -19.43 -25.23 7.21
N LYS A 89 -19.21 -25.06 8.51
CA LYS A 89 -18.53 -23.90 9.09
C LYS A 89 -17.10 -24.24 9.46
N VAL A 90 -16.25 -23.22 9.52
CA VAL A 90 -14.88 -23.36 10.00
C VAL A 90 -14.90 -23.51 11.53
N TYR A 91 -14.16 -24.50 12.04
CA TYR A 91 -14.07 -24.77 13.48
C TYR A 91 -13.28 -23.68 14.22
N ASN A 92 -12.16 -23.25 13.66
CA ASN A 92 -11.33 -22.17 14.16
C ASN A 92 -10.85 -21.33 12.98
N SER A 93 -11.26 -20.06 12.94
CA SER A 93 -10.98 -19.12 11.85
C SER A 93 -9.75 -18.24 12.11
N ASN A 94 -9.08 -18.40 13.24
CA ASN A 94 -7.93 -17.57 13.60
C ASN A 94 -6.78 -17.83 12.63
N LEU A 95 -6.13 -16.74 12.26
CA LEU A 95 -4.95 -16.73 11.42
C LEU A 95 -3.75 -16.28 12.25
N VAL A 96 -2.61 -16.84 11.93
CA VAL A 96 -1.29 -16.44 12.41
C VAL A 96 -0.58 -15.83 11.21
N TRP A 97 -0.07 -14.61 11.40
CA TRP A 97 0.61 -13.85 10.36
C TRP A 97 2.12 -13.91 10.55
N SER A 98 2.86 -13.81 9.46
CA SER A 98 4.31 -13.66 9.49
C SER A 98 4.80 -12.98 8.21
N SER A 99 5.89 -12.22 8.31
CA SER A 99 6.62 -11.68 7.18
C SER A 99 7.80 -12.59 6.82
N SER A 100 8.19 -12.64 5.54
CA SER A 100 9.43 -13.30 5.12
C SER A 100 10.66 -12.47 5.43
N ASP A 101 10.50 -11.15 5.55
CA ASP A 101 11.54 -10.20 5.87
C ASP A 101 10.94 -9.06 6.71
N GLU A 102 11.02 -9.21 8.03
CA GLU A 102 10.56 -8.19 8.97
C GLU A 102 11.41 -6.92 8.97
N SER A 103 12.56 -6.90 8.25
CA SER A 103 13.32 -5.66 8.06
C SER A 103 12.70 -4.78 6.96
N LEU A 104 11.94 -5.33 6.03
CA LEU A 104 11.21 -4.55 5.00
C LEU A 104 9.80 -4.17 5.47
N ALA A 105 9.03 -5.13 5.98
CA ALA A 105 7.69 -4.88 6.47
C ALA A 105 7.28 -5.88 7.55
N THR A 106 6.53 -5.39 8.53
CA THR A 106 5.93 -6.19 9.59
C THR A 106 4.44 -6.42 9.33
N VAL A 107 3.85 -7.41 10.00
CA VAL A 107 2.41 -7.67 9.91
C VAL A 107 1.84 -7.99 11.29
N ASP A 108 0.76 -7.29 11.65
CA ASP A 108 0.10 -7.50 12.94
C ASP A 108 -0.87 -8.70 12.93
N GLN A 109 -1.46 -9.01 14.08
CA GLN A 109 -2.42 -10.12 14.21
C GLN A 109 -3.73 -9.88 13.45
N LYS A 110 -4.05 -8.62 13.12
CA LYS A 110 -5.24 -8.22 12.36
C LYS A 110 -4.98 -8.27 10.84
N GLY A 111 -3.75 -8.58 10.42
CA GLY A 111 -3.34 -8.62 9.02
C GLY A 111 -3.03 -7.24 8.44
N VAL A 112 -2.74 -6.25 9.28
CA VAL A 112 -2.23 -4.94 8.86
C VAL A 112 -0.73 -5.07 8.65
N VAL A 113 -0.29 -4.84 7.41
CA VAL A 113 1.11 -4.85 6.99
C VAL A 113 1.62 -3.42 7.01
N THR A 114 2.74 -3.18 7.67
CA THR A 114 3.36 -1.86 7.79
C THR A 114 4.77 -1.90 7.22
N ALA A 115 5.07 -1.01 6.28
CA ALA A 115 6.43 -0.86 5.77
C ALA A 115 7.32 -0.22 6.85
N ASN A 116 8.57 -0.69 6.96
CA ASN A 116 9.50 -0.14 7.93
C ASN A 116 10.15 1.16 7.45
N ASP A 117 10.52 1.99 8.41
CA ASP A 117 11.18 3.28 8.23
C ASP A 117 12.71 3.15 8.09
N ASN A 118 13.20 2.21 7.29
CA ASN A 118 14.63 2.07 7.02
C ASN A 118 15.01 2.43 5.58
N ARG A 119 14.09 3.09 4.87
CA ARG A 119 14.19 3.46 3.45
C ARG A 119 14.49 2.28 2.52
N LYS A 120 14.31 1.04 2.97
CA LYS A 120 14.50 -0.16 2.13
C LYS A 120 13.22 -0.51 1.41
N THR A 121 13.37 -0.82 0.13
CA THR A 121 12.29 -1.24 -0.75
C THR A 121 12.53 -2.66 -1.24
N GLY A 122 11.46 -3.35 -1.63
CA GLY A 122 11.57 -4.65 -2.25
C GLY A 122 10.36 -5.53 -2.01
N ILE A 123 10.45 -6.76 -2.52
CA ILE A 123 9.37 -7.72 -2.41
C ILE A 123 9.47 -8.47 -1.08
N VAL A 124 8.37 -8.48 -0.35
CA VAL A 124 8.19 -9.27 0.87
C VAL A 124 6.99 -10.20 0.74
N TYR A 125 7.08 -11.40 1.31
CA TYR A 125 6.01 -12.40 1.29
C TYR A 125 5.34 -12.48 2.65
N ILE A 126 4.10 -12.01 2.71
CA ILE A 126 3.27 -12.10 3.92
C ILE A 126 2.49 -13.41 3.92
N THR A 127 2.62 -14.17 5.00
CA THR A 127 1.94 -15.47 5.16
C THR A 127 0.80 -15.36 6.14
N ALA A 128 -0.42 -15.64 5.68
CA ALA A 128 -1.60 -15.86 6.51
C ALA A 128 -1.82 -17.35 6.71
N ARG A 129 -1.57 -17.87 7.93
CA ARG A 129 -1.65 -19.30 8.26
C ARG A 129 -2.76 -19.57 9.26
N ALA A 130 -3.72 -20.42 8.89
CA ALA A 130 -4.68 -20.96 9.83
C ALA A 130 -3.99 -21.85 10.87
N VAL A 131 -4.56 -21.94 12.07
CA VAL A 131 -3.98 -22.69 13.20
C VAL A 131 -3.66 -24.16 12.90
N ASN A 132 -4.31 -24.76 11.90
CA ASN A 132 -4.06 -26.13 11.44
C ASN A 132 -2.98 -26.26 10.36
N GLY A 133 -2.29 -25.17 10.01
CA GLY A 133 -1.17 -25.15 9.06
C GLY A 133 -1.52 -24.77 7.63
N VAL A 134 -2.80 -24.77 7.25
CA VAL A 134 -3.23 -24.29 5.92
C VAL A 134 -2.90 -22.81 5.81
N LYS A 135 -2.30 -22.38 4.70
CA LYS A 135 -1.81 -21.00 4.54
C LYS A 135 -2.08 -20.43 3.15
N LYS A 136 -2.05 -19.10 3.06
CA LYS A 136 -1.92 -18.31 1.84
C LYS A 136 -0.68 -17.45 1.98
N VAL A 137 0.15 -17.43 0.94
CA VAL A 137 1.28 -16.50 0.82
C VAL A 137 0.83 -15.39 -0.12
N ILE A 138 1.13 -14.16 0.27
CA ILE A 138 0.71 -12.93 -0.39
C ILE A 138 1.97 -12.13 -0.69
N LYS A 139 2.16 -11.74 -1.94
CA LYS A 139 3.28 -10.92 -2.37
C LYS A 139 2.93 -9.45 -2.13
N VAL A 140 3.80 -8.74 -1.43
CA VAL A 140 3.70 -7.31 -1.16
C VAL A 140 4.98 -6.64 -1.66
N ASP A 141 4.85 -5.57 -2.43
CA ASP A 141 5.97 -4.74 -2.87
C ASP A 141 6.06 -3.51 -1.96
N VAL A 142 7.18 -3.37 -1.25
CA VAL A 142 7.47 -2.23 -0.38
C VAL A 142 8.07 -1.14 -1.25
N MET A 143 7.30 -0.07 -1.41
CA MET A 143 7.57 1.00 -2.36
C MET A 143 8.12 2.23 -1.65
N ASN A 144 9.12 2.85 -2.28
CA ASN A 144 9.47 4.22 -1.98
C ASN A 144 8.90 5.10 -3.10
N TYR A 145 7.80 5.80 -2.83
CA TYR A 145 7.16 6.66 -3.81
C TYR A 145 7.95 7.96 -4.08
N TYR A 146 8.81 8.40 -3.15
CA TYR A 146 9.70 9.57 -3.34
C TYR A 146 10.89 9.22 -4.24
N ASN A 147 11.43 8.00 -4.10
CA ASN A 147 12.57 7.53 -4.88
C ASN A 147 12.29 6.12 -5.40
N PRO A 148 11.46 5.98 -6.44
CA PRO A 148 11.19 4.66 -7.00
C PRO A 148 12.48 4.19 -7.66
N VAL A 149 13.05 3.07 -7.16
CA VAL A 149 14.31 2.47 -7.63
C VAL A 149 14.36 2.25 -9.16
N LYS A 150 13.21 2.30 -9.84
CA LYS A 150 13.05 2.24 -11.30
C LYS A 150 13.55 3.50 -12.04
N PHE A 151 13.81 4.61 -11.34
CA PHE A 151 14.24 5.90 -11.94
C PHE A 151 15.67 6.30 -11.56
N LYS A 152 16.62 5.35 -11.55
CA LYS A 152 18.03 5.58 -11.15
C LYS A 152 18.75 6.77 -11.81
N ASN A 153 18.22 7.31 -12.91
CA ASN A 153 18.83 8.40 -13.67
C ASN A 153 18.12 9.75 -13.53
N TYR A 154 17.01 9.86 -12.78
CA TYR A 154 16.37 11.14 -12.49
C TYR A 154 16.84 11.67 -11.13
N LYS A 155 17.14 12.97 -11.07
CA LYS A 155 17.26 13.66 -9.78
C LYS A 155 15.92 13.48 -9.07
N VAL A 156 16.04 12.83 -7.94
CA VAL A 156 14.99 12.32 -7.07
C VAL A 156 14.05 13.46 -6.68
N VAL A 157 12.77 13.14 -6.45
CA VAL A 157 11.85 14.06 -5.78
C VAL A 157 12.54 14.62 -4.53
N PRO A 158 12.62 15.95 -4.33
CA PRO A 158 13.25 16.56 -3.15
C PRO A 158 12.82 15.88 -1.85
N GLU A 159 13.75 15.73 -0.89
CA GLU A 159 13.45 15.08 0.39
C GLU A 159 12.36 15.84 1.17
N GLU A 160 12.29 17.15 0.94
CA GLU A 160 11.27 18.09 1.40
C GLU A 160 9.86 17.69 0.95
N LEU A 161 9.72 16.99 -0.18
CA LEU A 161 8.45 16.48 -0.68
C LEU A 161 8.11 15.07 -0.17
N ALA A 162 9.00 14.39 0.54
CA ALA A 162 8.72 13.06 1.10
C ALA A 162 7.47 13.02 2.00
N PRO A 163 7.17 14.04 2.85
CA PRO A 163 5.96 14.05 3.67
C PRO A 163 4.66 14.03 2.85
N LEU A 164 4.67 14.47 1.59
CA LEU A 164 3.51 14.45 0.70
C LEU A 164 3.00 13.02 0.45
N PHE A 165 3.92 12.04 0.38
CA PHE A 165 3.62 10.64 0.10
C PHE A 165 3.40 9.80 1.35
N GLY A 166 3.74 10.34 2.53
CA GLY A 166 3.59 9.67 3.82
C GLY A 166 2.64 10.44 4.73
N LYS A 167 3.20 11.40 5.49
CA LYS A 167 2.48 12.20 6.49
C LYS A 167 1.16 12.78 5.98
N TYR A 168 1.19 13.40 4.79
CA TYR A 168 0.04 14.12 4.21
C TYR A 168 -0.70 13.33 3.13
N LYS A 169 -0.49 12.01 3.04
CA LYS A 169 -1.09 11.19 1.99
C LYS A 169 -2.63 11.25 2.03
N ASN A 170 -3.22 11.23 3.22
CA ASN A 170 -4.67 11.22 3.36
C ASN A 170 -5.27 12.57 2.96
N GLU A 171 -4.65 13.66 3.39
CA GLU A 171 -4.98 15.03 3.00
C GLU A 171 -4.89 15.19 1.49
N MET A 172 -3.80 14.71 0.88
CA MET A 172 -3.61 14.72 -0.57
C MET A 172 -4.68 13.91 -1.32
N CYS A 173 -5.03 12.71 -0.81
CA CYS A 173 -6.12 11.91 -1.37
C CYS A 173 -7.47 12.62 -1.24
N ASP A 174 -7.75 13.24 -0.08
CA ASP A 174 -8.99 13.97 0.16
C ASP A 174 -9.12 15.18 -0.78
N ILE A 175 -8.05 15.96 -0.93
CA ILE A 175 -7.98 17.10 -1.87
C ILE A 175 -8.21 16.62 -3.31
N ALA A 176 -7.46 15.62 -3.77
CA ALA A 176 -7.61 15.08 -5.12
C ALA A 176 -9.01 14.53 -5.36
N THR A 177 -9.63 13.87 -4.37
CA THR A 177 -10.98 13.30 -4.45
C THR A 177 -12.04 14.40 -4.54
N TYR A 178 -11.91 15.45 -3.72
CA TYR A 178 -12.83 16.59 -3.75
C TYR A 178 -12.88 17.23 -5.14
N PHE A 179 -11.72 17.56 -5.72
CA PHE A 179 -11.66 18.12 -7.07
C PHE A 179 -11.99 17.12 -8.19
N ALA A 180 -12.00 15.82 -7.89
CA ALA A 180 -12.45 14.79 -8.83
C ALA A 180 -13.96 14.68 -8.95
N PHE A 181 -14.66 14.72 -7.82
CA PHE A 181 -16.06 14.30 -7.77
C PHE A 181 -16.99 15.41 -7.31
N ASP A 182 -16.57 16.18 -6.32
CA ASP A 182 -17.41 17.18 -5.67
C ASP A 182 -17.30 18.54 -6.38
N ASN A 183 -16.09 18.91 -6.79
CA ASN A 183 -15.78 20.18 -7.42
C ASN A 183 -15.11 19.96 -8.79
N LYS A 184 -15.92 19.66 -9.81
CA LYS A 184 -15.50 19.27 -11.17
C LYS A 184 -14.85 20.39 -12.00
N ILE A 185 -14.29 21.41 -11.37
CA ILE A 185 -13.69 22.55 -12.05
C ILE A 185 -12.34 22.13 -12.65
N SER A 186 -12.11 22.52 -13.89
CA SER A 186 -10.91 22.12 -14.63
C SER A 186 -9.69 22.99 -14.34
N ASN A 187 -9.86 24.26 -13.95
CA ASN A 187 -8.77 25.22 -13.77
C ASN A 187 -8.99 26.07 -12.50
N VAL A 188 -8.23 25.80 -11.45
CA VAL A 188 -8.25 26.55 -10.17
C VAL A 188 -6.82 26.73 -9.68
N LYS A 189 -6.42 27.96 -9.39
CA LYS A 189 -5.21 28.24 -8.61
C LYS A 189 -5.57 28.34 -7.14
N ILE A 190 -4.72 27.80 -6.27
CA ILE A 190 -4.92 27.81 -4.83
C ILE A 190 -3.68 28.43 -4.20
N ASP A 191 -3.88 29.50 -3.44
CA ASP A 191 -2.83 30.25 -2.75
C ASP A 191 -3.14 30.35 -1.26
N LEU A 192 -2.11 30.45 -0.42
CA LEU A 192 -2.29 30.81 0.98
C LEU A 192 -2.76 32.26 1.08
N GLU A 193 -3.67 32.54 2.01
CA GLU A 193 -4.06 33.91 2.31
C GLU A 193 -3.01 34.62 3.17
N GLU A 194 -3.04 35.96 3.12
CA GLU A 194 -2.13 36.80 3.92
C GLU A 194 -2.36 36.65 5.44
N ASP A 195 -3.54 36.15 5.83
CA ASP A 195 -3.87 35.84 7.22
C ASP A 195 -3.04 34.69 7.80
N GLY A 196 -2.40 33.89 6.93
CA GLY A 196 -1.64 32.71 7.32
C GLY A 196 -2.49 31.66 8.03
N LEU A 197 -3.80 31.60 7.78
CA LEU A 197 -4.74 30.68 8.42
C LEU A 197 -5.72 30.03 7.44
N SER A 198 -5.86 30.58 6.23
CA SER A 198 -6.80 30.09 5.22
C SER A 198 -6.18 30.00 3.82
N VAL A 199 -6.96 29.51 2.86
CA VAL A 199 -6.57 29.46 1.44
C VAL A 199 -7.57 30.23 0.60
N LYS A 200 -7.07 30.83 -0.48
CA LYS A 200 -7.90 31.42 -1.53
C LYS A 200 -7.82 30.63 -2.82
N THR A 201 -8.87 30.77 -3.61
CA THR A 201 -8.99 30.10 -4.89
C THR A 201 -9.25 31.10 -6.01
N GLN A 202 -8.70 30.83 -7.19
CA GLN A 202 -8.94 31.61 -8.40
C GLN A 202 -9.30 30.67 -9.56
N PRO A 203 -10.54 30.71 -10.08
CA PRO A 203 -11.67 31.51 -9.60
C PRO A 203 -12.11 31.14 -8.18
N GLU A 204 -12.82 32.05 -7.52
CA GLU A 204 -13.32 31.84 -6.16
C GLU A 204 -14.35 30.71 -6.12
N ILE A 205 -14.11 29.73 -5.23
CA ILE A 205 -14.95 28.56 -5.04
C ILE A 205 -15.18 28.31 -3.56
N GLU A 206 -16.39 27.87 -3.22
CA GLU A 206 -16.73 27.48 -1.86
C GLU A 206 -16.11 26.11 -1.54
N LEU A 207 -15.05 26.12 -0.73
CA LEU A 207 -14.42 24.92 -0.20
C LEU A 207 -15.17 24.48 1.07
N ASN A 208 -15.26 23.17 1.29
CA ASN A 208 -15.69 22.69 2.60
C ASN A 208 -14.54 22.81 3.61
N GLU A 209 -14.88 22.99 4.89
CA GLU A 209 -13.93 23.22 5.99
C GLU A 209 -12.82 22.16 6.07
N LYS A 210 -13.15 20.89 5.83
CA LYS A 210 -12.18 19.79 5.87
C LYS A 210 -11.11 19.95 4.77
N ILE A 211 -11.53 20.28 3.55
CA ILE A 211 -10.64 20.42 2.40
C ILE A 211 -9.81 21.70 2.52
N GLU A 212 -10.42 22.79 2.95
CA GLU A 212 -9.73 24.05 3.21
C GLU A 212 -8.59 23.86 4.23
N LYS A 213 -8.89 23.21 5.37
CA LYS A 213 -7.89 22.89 6.39
C LYS A 213 -6.78 21.97 5.86
N SER A 214 -7.14 20.99 5.03
CA SER A 214 -6.17 20.06 4.43
C SER A 214 -5.24 20.78 3.45
N LEU A 215 -5.79 21.63 2.58
CA LEU A 215 -5.02 22.48 1.66
C LEU A 215 -4.06 23.39 2.44
N TYR A 216 -4.59 24.16 3.39
CA TYR A 216 -3.79 25.05 4.24
C TYR A 216 -2.64 24.30 4.90
N THR A 217 -2.93 23.18 5.58
CA THR A 217 -1.92 22.41 6.31
C THR A 217 -0.79 21.93 5.39
N VAL A 218 -1.13 21.34 4.24
CA VAL A 218 -0.12 20.79 3.32
C VAL A 218 0.67 21.89 2.61
N MET A 219 -0.01 22.96 2.19
CA MET A 219 0.62 24.10 1.52
C MET A 219 1.56 24.85 2.46
N ASN A 220 1.14 25.11 3.69
CA ASN A 220 1.92 25.85 4.68
C ASN A 220 3.13 25.03 5.17
N ASP A 221 2.93 23.78 5.57
CA ASP A 221 4.01 23.00 6.19
C ASP A 221 5.14 22.64 5.22
N LEU A 222 4.86 22.60 3.92
CA LEU A 222 5.81 22.22 2.87
C LEU A 222 6.12 23.33 1.84
N CYS A 223 5.59 24.54 2.05
CA CYS A 223 5.72 25.69 1.14
C CYS A 223 5.34 25.36 -0.32
N LEU A 224 4.16 24.76 -0.51
CA LEU A 224 3.71 24.22 -1.80
C LEU A 224 2.68 25.10 -2.48
N HIS A 225 2.72 25.10 -3.81
CA HIS A 225 1.75 25.77 -4.66
C HIS A 225 0.84 24.73 -5.31
N PHE A 226 -0.48 24.91 -5.19
CA PHE A 226 -1.48 23.98 -5.68
C PHE A 226 -2.23 24.58 -6.87
N GLU A 227 -2.37 23.81 -7.94
CA GLU A 227 -3.12 24.19 -9.13
C GLU A 227 -3.91 22.98 -9.61
N ILE A 228 -5.23 23.12 -9.77
CA ILE A 228 -6.03 22.21 -10.57
C ILE A 228 -5.97 22.71 -12.00
N LYS A 229 -5.56 21.86 -12.93
CA LYS A 229 -5.50 22.21 -14.34
C LYS A 229 -5.85 21.02 -15.21
N ASP A 230 -6.70 21.22 -16.21
CA ASP A 230 -7.03 20.24 -17.25
C ASP A 230 -7.25 18.79 -16.76
N GLY A 231 -7.91 18.64 -15.61
CA GLY A 231 -8.22 17.35 -14.99
C GLY A 231 -7.07 16.72 -14.21
N TYR A 232 -6.09 17.48 -13.73
CA TYR A 232 -5.09 17.00 -12.78
C TYR A 232 -4.84 18.03 -11.68
N LEU A 233 -4.50 17.56 -10.49
CA LEU A 233 -3.93 18.36 -9.42
C LEU A 233 -2.42 18.42 -9.62
N LYS A 234 -1.88 19.62 -9.69
CA LYS A 234 -0.45 19.92 -9.76
C LYS A 234 0.00 20.56 -8.45
N VAL A 235 0.98 19.95 -7.82
CA VAL A 235 1.64 20.43 -6.61
C VAL A 235 3.06 20.83 -6.98
N THR A 236 3.42 22.09 -6.73
CA THR A 236 4.73 22.64 -7.10
C THR A 236 5.51 23.07 -5.87
N TYR A 237 6.72 22.54 -5.73
CA TYR A 237 7.74 23.03 -4.81
C TYR A 237 8.77 23.84 -5.59
N ASN A 238 9.04 25.06 -5.14
CA ASN A 238 10.04 25.93 -5.74
C ASN A 238 11.29 25.95 -4.86
N ASP A 239 12.42 25.57 -5.43
CA ASP A 239 13.74 25.65 -4.81
C ASP A 239 14.47 26.88 -5.37
N TYR A 240 14.85 27.79 -4.48
CA TYR A 240 15.40 29.10 -4.82
C TYR A 240 16.91 29.10 -4.61
N PHE A 241 17.63 29.40 -5.68
CA PHE A 241 19.10 29.41 -5.66
C PHE A 241 19.62 30.82 -5.45
N SER A 242 20.85 30.92 -4.94
CA SER A 242 21.53 32.20 -4.70
C SER A 242 21.80 33.01 -5.97
N ASP A 243 21.82 32.35 -7.13
CA ASP A 243 21.93 32.98 -8.46
C ASP A 243 20.58 33.55 -8.95
N GLY A 244 19.53 33.50 -8.12
CA GLY A 244 18.18 33.93 -8.48
C GLY A 244 17.43 32.95 -9.38
N SER A 245 18.05 31.84 -9.80
CA SER A 245 17.34 30.79 -10.54
C SER A 245 16.37 30.03 -9.64
N ILE A 246 15.29 29.54 -10.24
CA ILE A 246 14.25 28.77 -9.55
C ILE A 246 14.16 27.40 -10.19
N PHE A 247 14.28 26.36 -9.38
CA PHE A 247 14.03 25.00 -9.81
C PHE A 247 12.66 24.56 -9.30
N LYS A 248 11.79 24.15 -10.22
CA LYS A 248 10.41 23.77 -9.93
C LYS A 248 10.27 22.27 -9.99
N TYR A 249 9.84 21.70 -8.88
CA TYR A 249 9.53 20.29 -8.75
C TYR A 249 8.02 20.12 -8.72
N ASN A 250 7.48 19.34 -9.66
CA ASN A 250 6.04 19.22 -9.83
C ASN A 250 5.61 17.76 -9.57
N ILE A 251 4.66 17.58 -8.66
CA ILE A 251 3.91 16.34 -8.48
C ILE A 251 2.54 16.52 -9.12
N ILE A 252 2.18 15.59 -9.99
CA ILE A 252 0.95 15.61 -10.77
C ILE A 252 0.11 14.41 -10.35
N CYS A 253 -1.07 14.68 -9.79
CA CYS A 253 -2.09 13.70 -9.49
C CYS A 253 -3.21 13.82 -10.54
N CYS A 254 -3.25 12.89 -11.48
CA CYS A 254 -4.28 12.85 -12.51
C CYS A 254 -5.63 12.50 -11.89
N ILE A 255 -6.63 13.34 -12.12
CA ILE A 255 -7.97 13.24 -11.52
C ILE A 255 -8.87 12.25 -12.29
N ASP A 256 -8.51 11.93 -13.53
CA ASP A 256 -9.18 10.91 -14.33
C ASP A 256 -8.19 10.16 -15.25
N LYS A 257 -8.70 9.18 -16.02
CA LYS A 257 -7.87 8.43 -16.98
C LYS A 257 -7.47 9.29 -18.19
N ALA A 258 -8.28 10.26 -18.57
CA ALA A 258 -8.02 11.09 -19.75
C ALA A 258 -6.81 12.01 -19.54
N SER A 259 -6.71 12.60 -18.35
CA SER A 259 -5.54 13.36 -17.89
C SER A 259 -4.31 12.48 -17.72
N GLU A 260 -4.44 11.24 -17.26
CA GLU A 260 -3.31 10.30 -17.15
C GLU A 260 -2.64 10.04 -18.51
N GLU A 261 -3.42 9.88 -19.58
CA GLU A 261 -2.88 9.64 -20.93
C GLU A 261 -2.06 10.83 -21.47
N LYS A 262 -2.24 12.05 -20.94
CA LYS A 262 -1.42 13.23 -21.31
C LYS A 262 0.04 13.09 -20.87
N PHE A 263 0.27 12.44 -19.73
CA PHE A 263 1.61 12.37 -19.11
C PHE A 263 2.31 11.04 -19.37
N LYS A 264 1.55 9.96 -19.56
CA LYS A 264 2.05 8.59 -19.66
C LYS A 264 3.15 8.38 -20.72
N TYR A 265 3.14 9.16 -21.80
CA TYR A 265 4.12 9.06 -22.90
C TYR A 265 4.93 10.33 -23.11
N GLN A 266 4.79 11.31 -22.23
CA GLN A 266 5.45 12.61 -22.39
C GLN A 266 6.87 12.55 -21.81
N ILE A 267 7.85 12.98 -22.61
CA ILE A 267 9.24 13.12 -22.16
C ILE A 267 9.30 14.17 -21.05
N GLY A 268 10.09 13.90 -20.00
CA GLY A 268 10.23 14.78 -18.83
C GLY A 268 9.29 14.46 -17.66
N TYR A 269 8.40 13.47 -17.81
CA TYR A 269 7.52 13.00 -16.74
C TYR A 269 7.87 11.57 -16.31
N ALA A 270 8.08 11.37 -15.01
CA ALA A 270 8.34 10.07 -14.40
C ALA A 270 7.12 9.58 -13.63
N LYS A 271 6.63 8.35 -13.92
CA LYS A 271 5.47 7.76 -13.23
C LYS A 271 5.85 7.22 -11.85
N LEU A 272 5.37 7.86 -10.78
CA LEU A 272 5.63 7.42 -9.40
C LEU A 272 4.78 6.19 -9.01
N CYS A 273 3.46 6.29 -9.24
CA CYS A 273 2.51 5.19 -9.10
C CYS A 273 1.31 5.43 -10.04
N GLU A 274 0.25 4.62 -9.95
CA GLU A 274 -0.96 4.80 -10.76
C GLU A 274 -1.50 6.22 -10.59
N ARG A 275 -1.66 6.97 -11.69
CA ARG A 275 -2.13 8.38 -11.73
C ARG A 275 -1.24 9.44 -11.07
N TRP A 276 -0.03 9.10 -10.61
CA TRP A 276 0.91 10.06 -10.02
C TRP A 276 2.19 10.18 -10.83
N TYR A 277 2.57 11.40 -11.19
CA TYR A 277 3.74 11.71 -12.02
C TYR A 277 4.60 12.81 -11.39
N TYR A 278 5.89 12.77 -11.67
CA TYR A 278 6.88 13.77 -11.30
C TYR A 278 7.47 14.44 -12.54
N SER A 279 7.76 15.73 -12.46
CA SER A 279 8.55 16.46 -13.46
C SER A 279 9.33 17.60 -12.82
N GLU A 280 10.41 18.00 -13.47
CA GLU A 280 11.24 19.13 -13.06
C GLU A 280 11.38 20.16 -14.18
N GLU A 281 11.45 21.43 -13.80
CA GLU A 281 11.66 22.57 -14.70
C GLU A 281 12.64 23.56 -14.06
N ARG A 282 13.70 23.94 -14.76
CA ARG A 282 14.59 25.03 -14.32
C ARG A 282 14.23 26.32 -15.03
N LYS A 283 13.94 27.37 -14.27
CA LYS A 283 13.80 28.74 -14.78
C LYS A 283 15.04 29.53 -14.43
N TYR A 284 15.73 29.99 -15.47
CA TYR A 284 16.82 30.95 -15.33
C TYR A 284 16.24 32.36 -15.23
N ASN A 285 16.86 33.22 -14.44
CA ASN A 285 16.62 34.66 -14.57
C ASN A 285 17.11 35.04 -15.97
N THR A 286 16.18 35.41 -16.84
CA THR A 286 16.51 36.21 -18.02
C THR A 286 16.73 37.63 -17.53
N GLU A 287 18.00 38.03 -17.47
CA GLU A 287 18.38 39.45 -17.45
C GLU A 287 17.75 40.20 -18.63
#